data_AF-A0A5C3LXS3-F1
#
_entry.id   AF-A0A5C3LXS3-F1
#
_cell.length_a   1.000
_cell.length_b   1.000
_cell.length_c   1.000
_cell.angle_alpha   90.00
_cell.angle_beta   90.00
_cell.angle_gamma   90.00
#
_symmetry.space_group_name_H-M   'P 1'
#
loop_
_entity.id
_entity.type
_entity.pdbx_description
1 polymer ?
#
loop_
_entity_poly.entity_id
_entity_poly.type
_entity_poly.pdbx_seq_one_letter_code
_entity_poly.pdbx_strand_id
1 'polypeptide(L)'
;MPRADSPKDASARRRSGRIPKPPPTRRPATLSSSHPSKDPTNSTSYSVAQAAARDKDRDPNTGGPNETILWKHPAELEFIYPDDYSQSDIISFLIQNAFSIPPPPPTTGKSGSAAPSTPGAPTTPGGSSDAPSSMEDFTVITAVDGTPTILPLGYRIPLMFAAKYLWDSVRLVLTSVDPPPETEWEAYKYDILNLSRLCSAFLAEARNAMKARRGKGMSKRWRSQMFDRVLTRYHWGWLVNREEYIRAFWNEFREDEYEKDVLRRVASTFYLLFELI
;
A
#
# COMPACT_ATOMS: atom_id res chain seq x y z
N MET A 1 -13.65 -17.67 67.47
CA MET A 1 -14.33 -17.62 66.16
C MET A 1 -13.71 -16.47 65.37
N PRO A 2 -12.76 -16.72 64.44
CA PRO A 2 -12.11 -15.65 63.69
C PRO A 2 -12.98 -15.19 62.51
N ARG A 3 -13.02 -13.87 62.30
CA ARG A 3 -13.70 -13.19 61.19
C ARG A 3 -12.97 -13.47 59.88
N ALA A 4 -13.72 -13.85 58.85
CA ALA A 4 -13.24 -13.97 57.47
C ALA A 4 -13.23 -12.59 56.81
N ASP A 5 -12.05 -12.12 56.40
CA ASP A 5 -11.88 -10.92 55.59
C ASP A 5 -12.22 -11.22 54.12
N SER A 6 -13.07 -10.36 53.53
CA SER A 6 -13.46 -10.41 52.12
C SER A 6 -12.39 -9.78 51.22
N PRO A 7 -12.10 -10.34 50.03
CA PRO A 7 -11.16 -9.74 49.10
C PRO A 7 -11.79 -8.57 48.34
N LYS A 8 -11.05 -7.47 48.26
CA LYS A 8 -11.36 -6.24 47.52
C LYS A 8 -11.29 -6.47 46.02
N ASP A 9 -12.33 -6.03 45.32
CA ASP A 9 -12.41 -5.94 43.87
C ASP A 9 -11.29 -5.07 43.28
N ALA A 10 -10.43 -5.69 42.47
CA ALA A 10 -9.46 -5.01 41.62
C ALA A 10 -10.13 -4.63 40.30
N SER A 11 -10.73 -3.43 40.26
CA SER A 11 -11.22 -2.81 39.02
C SER A 11 -10.05 -2.46 38.09
N ALA A 12 -9.80 -3.33 37.11
CA ALA A 12 -8.88 -3.08 36.02
C ALA A 12 -9.47 -2.02 35.07
N ARG A 13 -8.96 -0.79 35.17
CA ARG A 13 -9.26 0.34 34.28
C ARG A 13 -8.64 0.06 32.90
N ARG A 14 -9.36 -0.67 32.03
CA ARG A 14 -9.00 -0.81 30.61
C ARG A 14 -9.13 0.56 29.94
N ARG A 15 -7.99 1.21 29.70
CA ARG A 15 -7.90 2.35 28.78
C ARG A 15 -8.16 1.81 27.37
N SER A 16 -9.38 1.99 26.87
CA SER A 16 -9.66 1.89 25.42
C SER A 16 -8.84 2.96 24.71
N GLY A 17 -7.73 2.56 24.11
CA GLY A 17 -7.08 3.34 23.08
C GLY A 17 -8.08 3.49 21.92
N ARG A 18 -8.66 4.69 21.78
CA ARG A 18 -9.43 5.04 20.59
C ARG A 18 -8.46 4.97 19.41
N ILE A 19 -8.69 4.01 18.52
CA ILE A 19 -8.14 4.07 17.17
C ILE A 19 -8.65 5.40 16.58
N PRO A 20 -7.77 6.25 16.02
CA PRO A 20 -8.20 7.47 15.36
C PRO A 20 -9.25 7.11 14.31
N LYS A 21 -10.47 7.65 14.46
CA LYS A 21 -11.47 7.61 13.40
C LYS A 21 -10.79 8.17 12.14
N PRO A 22 -10.91 7.54 10.96
CA PRO A 22 -10.32 8.09 9.75
C PRO A 22 -10.74 9.57 9.65
N PRO A 23 -9.82 10.48 9.30
CA PRO A 23 -10.15 11.89 9.21
C PRO A 23 -11.41 12.03 8.35
N PRO A 24 -12.39 12.86 8.73
CA PRO A 24 -13.56 13.09 7.90
C PRO A 24 -13.04 13.44 6.52
N THR A 25 -13.41 12.65 5.51
CA THR A 25 -13.00 12.83 4.13
C THR A 25 -13.15 14.30 3.82
N ARG A 26 -12.01 14.99 3.67
CA ARG A 26 -11.98 16.43 3.54
C ARG A 26 -12.72 16.70 2.24
N ARG A 27 -13.97 17.18 2.32
CA ARG A 27 -14.73 17.59 1.13
C ARG A 27 -13.81 18.51 0.32
N PRO A 28 -13.64 18.28 -1.00
CA PRO A 28 -12.77 19.11 -1.80
C PRO A 28 -13.22 20.57 -1.64
N ALA A 29 -12.31 21.39 -1.14
CA ALA A 29 -12.52 22.82 -1.09
C ALA A 29 -12.57 23.30 -2.55
N THR A 30 -13.64 23.99 -2.93
CA THR A 30 -13.72 24.73 -4.18
C THR A 30 -12.64 25.82 -4.16
N LEU A 31 -11.43 25.48 -4.60
CA LEU A 31 -10.34 26.41 -4.76
C LEU A 31 -10.30 26.86 -6.22
N SER A 32 -10.68 28.13 -6.41
CA SER A 32 -10.54 28.87 -7.66
C SER A 32 -9.06 28.96 -8.02
N SER A 33 -8.63 28.21 -9.03
CA SER A 33 -7.26 28.19 -9.54
C SER A 33 -7.07 29.27 -10.60
N SER A 34 -6.17 30.21 -10.33
CA SER A 34 -5.58 31.08 -11.35
C SER A 34 -4.07 30.86 -11.36
N HIS A 35 -3.57 30.21 -12.39
CA HIS A 35 -2.15 30.10 -12.68
C HIS A 35 -1.86 30.50 -14.13
N PRO A 36 -0.84 31.34 -14.39
CA PRO A 36 -0.31 31.53 -15.71
C PRO A 36 0.80 30.51 -16.03
N SER A 37 0.70 29.98 -17.24
CA SER A 37 1.59 29.03 -17.92
C SER A 37 2.99 29.61 -18.17
N LYS A 38 4.04 28.78 -18.00
CA LYS A 38 5.27 28.79 -18.81
C LYS A 38 5.93 27.40 -18.87
N ASP A 39 6.13 26.95 -20.10
CA ASP A 39 6.99 25.84 -20.56
C ASP A 39 8.30 26.43 -21.15
N PRO A 40 9.29 25.66 -21.69
CA PRO A 40 9.55 24.20 -21.60
C PRO A 40 11.05 23.86 -21.37
N THR A 41 11.43 22.58 -21.19
CA THR A 41 12.47 21.86 -22.01
C THR A 41 12.90 20.46 -21.47
N ASN A 42 12.70 19.46 -22.36
CA ASN A 42 13.54 18.31 -22.77
C ASN A 42 13.80 17.01 -21.94
N SER A 43 13.50 15.89 -22.64
CA SER A 43 14.17 14.56 -22.73
C SER A 43 13.95 13.46 -21.68
N THR A 44 13.13 12.44 -22.02
CA THR A 44 13.57 11.11 -22.53
C THR A 44 12.40 10.11 -22.48
N SER A 45 12.05 9.57 -23.64
CA SER A 45 10.84 8.79 -23.94
C SER A 45 10.91 7.30 -23.58
N TYR A 46 9.93 6.81 -22.81
CA TYR A 46 9.44 5.43 -22.87
C TYR A 46 7.98 5.46 -23.35
N SER A 47 7.72 4.84 -24.51
CA SER A 47 6.42 4.86 -25.18
C SER A 47 5.44 3.84 -24.58
N VAL A 48 4.52 4.32 -23.74
CA VAL A 48 3.21 3.70 -23.44
C VAL A 48 2.09 4.50 -24.14
N ALA A 49 2.44 5.34 -25.11
CA ALA A 49 1.57 6.36 -25.69
C ALA A 49 0.61 5.89 -26.81
N GLN A 50 0.38 4.59 -27.01
CA GLN A 50 -0.52 4.10 -28.08
C GLN A 50 -1.88 3.57 -27.63
N ALA A 51 -2.18 3.53 -26.33
CA ALA A 51 -3.53 3.15 -25.84
C ALA A 51 -4.48 4.34 -25.62
N ALA A 52 -3.96 5.58 -25.49
CA ALA A 52 -4.75 6.76 -25.13
C ALA A 52 -5.15 7.67 -26.32
N ALA A 53 -4.72 7.34 -27.55
CA ALA A 53 -4.90 8.21 -28.72
C ALA A 53 -6.06 7.81 -29.67
N ARG A 54 -6.93 6.87 -29.27
CA ARG A 54 -8.01 6.33 -30.13
C ARG A 54 -9.45 6.66 -29.70
N ASP A 55 -9.64 7.59 -28.76
CA ASP A 55 -10.98 7.91 -28.23
C ASP A 55 -11.35 9.39 -28.38
N LYS A 56 -11.00 10.01 -29.53
CA LYS A 56 -11.41 11.39 -29.85
C LYS A 56 -12.60 11.49 -30.81
N ASP A 57 -13.05 10.38 -31.39
CA ASP A 57 -14.14 10.36 -32.39
C ASP A 57 -15.39 9.62 -31.88
N ARG A 58 -15.52 9.39 -30.57
CA ARG A 58 -16.71 8.75 -30.02
C ARG A 58 -17.85 9.77 -29.87
N ASP A 59 -18.78 9.71 -30.81
CA ASP A 59 -20.04 10.46 -30.81
C ASP A 59 -20.77 10.26 -29.46
N PRO A 60 -20.99 11.33 -28.67
CA PRO A 60 -21.57 11.21 -27.33
C PRO A 60 -23.06 10.84 -27.33
N ASN A 61 -23.70 10.64 -28.49
CA ASN A 61 -25.17 10.64 -28.58
C ASN A 61 -25.82 9.30 -28.99
N THR A 62 -25.09 8.18 -28.99
CA THR A 62 -25.63 6.86 -29.38
C THR A 62 -25.80 5.88 -28.21
N GLY A 63 -25.90 6.39 -26.97
CA GLY A 63 -26.09 5.57 -25.77
C GLY A 63 -27.56 5.23 -25.53
N GLY A 64 -27.91 3.95 -25.57
CA GLY A 64 -29.14 3.43 -24.97
C GLY A 64 -29.21 3.72 -23.46
N PRO A 65 -30.36 3.44 -22.81
CA PRO A 65 -30.56 3.80 -21.40
C PRO A 65 -29.56 3.10 -20.48
N ASN A 66 -28.60 3.88 -19.98
CA ASN A 66 -27.89 3.73 -18.71
C ASN A 66 -27.12 2.42 -18.46
N GLU A 67 -26.32 1.95 -19.40
CA GLU A 67 -25.08 1.26 -18.99
C GLU A 67 -24.12 2.32 -18.47
N THR A 68 -24.18 2.57 -17.16
CA THR A 68 -23.18 3.36 -16.45
C THR A 68 -21.82 2.72 -16.72
N ILE A 69 -21.06 3.28 -17.65
CA ILE A 69 -19.71 2.79 -17.96
C ILE A 69 -18.89 2.96 -16.68
N LEU A 70 -18.73 1.85 -15.95
CA LEU A 70 -17.91 1.80 -14.75
C LEU A 70 -16.51 2.26 -15.13
N TRP A 71 -15.98 3.23 -14.39
CA TRP A 71 -14.65 3.74 -14.70
C TRP A 71 -13.63 2.60 -14.56
N LYS A 72 -12.90 2.29 -15.63
CA LYS A 72 -11.88 1.25 -15.67
C LYS A 72 -10.54 1.85 -16.05
N HIS A 73 -9.53 1.60 -15.24
CA HIS A 73 -8.15 1.96 -15.54
C HIS A 73 -7.30 0.69 -15.59
N PRO A 74 -6.48 0.47 -16.65
CA PRO A 74 -5.75 -0.79 -16.84
C PRO A 74 -4.73 -1.11 -15.74
N ALA A 75 -4.24 -0.08 -15.05
CA ALA A 75 -3.34 -0.20 -13.91
C ALA A 75 -4.05 -0.16 -12.53
N GLU A 76 -5.38 -0.32 -12.49
CA GLU A 76 -6.14 -0.46 -11.24
C GLU A 76 -6.78 -1.84 -11.17
N LEU A 77 -7.09 -2.30 -9.96
CA LEU A 77 -7.88 -3.51 -9.81
C LEU A 77 -9.28 -3.33 -10.38
N GLU A 78 -9.84 -4.42 -10.91
CA GLU A 78 -11.23 -4.44 -11.27
C GLU A 78 -12.10 -4.19 -10.03
N PHE A 79 -12.98 -3.20 -10.18
CA PHE A 79 -13.97 -2.85 -9.20
C PHE A 79 -14.89 -4.04 -8.92
N ILE A 80 -15.19 -4.26 -7.66
CA ILE A 80 -16.09 -5.32 -7.21
C ILE A 80 -17.31 -4.69 -6.59
N TYR A 81 -18.47 -5.25 -6.89
CA TYR A 81 -19.71 -4.76 -6.32
C TYR A 81 -19.95 -5.31 -4.93
N PRO A 82 -20.72 -4.55 -4.14
CA PRO A 82 -21.17 -4.98 -2.85
C PRO A 82 -21.70 -6.41 -2.75
N ASP A 83 -22.46 -6.80 -3.77
CA ASP A 83 -23.25 -8.03 -3.77
C ASP A 83 -22.50 -9.22 -4.39
N ASP A 84 -21.28 -9.01 -4.92
CA ASP A 84 -20.50 -10.05 -5.59
C ASP A 84 -19.87 -11.06 -4.61
N TYR A 85 -19.80 -10.72 -3.32
CA TYR A 85 -19.15 -11.54 -2.30
C TYR A 85 -20.03 -11.70 -1.06
N SER A 86 -20.28 -12.95 -0.67
CA SER A 86 -20.87 -13.21 0.64
C SER A 86 -19.86 -12.90 1.76
N GLN A 87 -20.35 -12.65 2.97
CA GLN A 87 -19.47 -12.45 4.13
C GLN A 87 -18.49 -13.61 4.34
N SER A 88 -18.96 -14.85 4.13
CA SER A 88 -18.12 -16.04 4.21
C SER A 88 -17.02 -16.05 3.15
N ASP A 89 -17.33 -15.65 1.91
CA ASP A 89 -16.34 -15.55 0.84
C ASP A 89 -15.25 -14.53 1.18
N ILE A 90 -15.63 -13.38 1.74
CA ILE A 90 -14.68 -12.34 2.18
C ILE A 90 -13.76 -12.90 3.26
N ILE A 91 -14.32 -13.54 4.29
CA ILE A 91 -13.54 -14.11 5.39
C ILE A 91 -12.58 -15.20 4.87
N SER A 92 -13.08 -16.11 4.03
CA SER A 92 -12.26 -17.14 3.40
C SER A 92 -11.14 -16.54 2.56
N PHE A 93 -11.42 -15.49 1.78
CA PHE A 93 -10.43 -14.78 0.98
C PHE A 93 -9.34 -14.16 1.84
N LEU A 94 -9.72 -13.48 2.94
CA LEU A 94 -8.78 -12.86 3.87
C LEU A 94 -7.82 -13.87 4.50
N ILE A 95 -8.33 -15.03 4.90
CA ILE A 95 -7.52 -16.11 5.48
C ILE A 95 -6.54 -16.67 4.45
N GLN A 96 -7.02 -16.96 3.23
CA GLN A 96 -6.20 -17.52 2.16
C GLN A 96 -5.11 -16.57 1.67
N ASN A 97 -5.33 -15.26 1.79
CA ASN A 97 -4.42 -14.22 1.33
C ASN A 97 -3.67 -13.51 2.47
N ALA A 98 -3.72 -14.08 3.69
CA ALA A 98 -2.93 -13.58 4.79
C ALA A 98 -1.43 -13.73 4.50
N PHE A 99 -0.64 -12.79 5.01
CA PHE A 99 0.81 -12.79 4.86
C PHE A 99 1.47 -12.22 6.11
N SER A 100 2.74 -12.55 6.28
CA SER A 100 3.58 -12.10 7.38
C SER A 100 4.78 -11.31 6.84
N ILE A 101 5.17 -10.31 7.61
CA ILE A 101 6.33 -9.46 7.32
C ILE A 101 7.32 -9.66 8.47
N PRO A 102 8.51 -10.21 8.20
CA PRO A 102 9.50 -10.43 9.24
C PRO A 102 10.05 -9.11 9.79
N PRO A 103 10.64 -9.15 10.99
CA PRO A 103 11.46 -8.05 11.50
C PRO A 103 12.53 -7.63 10.48
N PRO A 104 12.99 -6.37 10.51
CA PRO A 104 14.13 -5.98 9.69
C PRO A 104 15.32 -6.90 10.01
N PRO A 105 16.15 -7.25 9.03
CA PRO A 105 17.40 -7.95 9.33
C PRO A 105 18.20 -7.11 10.33
N PRO A 106 18.89 -7.73 11.30
CA PRO A 106 19.76 -6.98 12.19
C PRO A 106 20.75 -6.22 11.33
N THR A 107 20.76 -4.89 11.43
CA THR A 107 21.80 -4.09 10.78
C THR A 107 23.10 -4.60 11.36
N THR A 108 23.90 -5.30 10.56
CA THR A 108 25.26 -5.65 10.92
C THR A 108 25.92 -4.32 11.16
N GLY A 109 26.00 -3.94 12.43
CA GLY A 109 26.52 -2.65 12.80
C GLY A 109 27.84 -2.53 12.07
N LYS A 110 28.02 -1.43 11.33
CA LYS A 110 29.32 -0.76 11.34
C LYS A 110 29.62 -0.50 12.82
N SER A 111 30.06 -1.55 13.51
CA SER A 111 30.82 -1.45 14.72
C SER A 111 31.95 -0.54 14.28
N GLY A 112 31.89 0.70 14.75
CA GLY A 112 33.00 1.62 14.69
C GLY A 112 34.13 1.03 15.51
N SER A 113 34.74 -0.05 15.04
CA SER A 113 36.06 -0.45 15.45
C SER A 113 36.97 0.48 14.66
N ALA A 114 37.27 1.62 15.29
CA ALA A 114 38.42 2.42 14.97
C ALA A 114 39.67 1.57 15.18
N ALA A 115 39.96 0.69 14.21
CA ALA A 115 41.28 0.09 14.10
C ALA A 115 42.23 1.18 13.57
N PRO A 116 43.39 1.39 14.20
CA PRO A 116 44.36 2.36 13.73
C PRO A 116 44.83 1.97 12.33
N SER A 117 44.60 2.86 11.38
CA SER A 117 45.04 2.72 9.99
C SER A 117 46.55 2.56 9.90
N THR A 118 47.00 1.40 9.42
CA THR A 118 48.36 1.21 8.92
C THR A 118 48.48 1.91 7.56
N PRO A 119 49.42 2.86 7.38
CA PRO A 119 49.61 3.53 6.10
C PRO A 119 50.53 2.71 5.19
N GLY A 120 50.09 2.45 3.96
CA GLY A 120 50.99 2.09 2.86
C GLY A 120 50.62 0.84 2.07
N ALA A 121 49.72 0.97 1.09
CA ALA A 121 49.72 0.10 -0.09
C ALA A 121 49.13 0.84 -1.31
N PRO A 122 49.62 0.57 -2.53
CA PRO A 122 49.32 1.36 -3.72
C PRO A 122 47.95 1.04 -4.31
N THR A 123 47.26 2.07 -4.78
CA THR A 123 45.92 2.04 -5.34
C THR A 123 45.93 1.52 -6.78
N THR A 124 45.26 0.39 -7.04
CA THR A 124 44.96 -0.10 -8.39
C THR A 124 43.61 0.48 -8.85
N PRO A 125 43.52 1.15 -10.02
CA PRO A 125 42.26 1.63 -10.56
C PRO A 125 41.63 0.62 -11.54
N GLY A 126 40.30 0.48 -11.49
CA GLY A 126 39.52 0.00 -12.62
C GLY A 126 38.91 -1.40 -12.47
N GLY A 127 37.73 -1.46 -11.84
CA GLY A 127 36.83 -2.60 -11.95
C GLY A 127 35.41 -2.13 -11.71
N SER A 128 34.60 -2.06 -12.79
CA SER A 128 33.18 -1.74 -12.72
C SER A 128 32.48 -2.76 -11.83
N SER A 129 32.10 -2.31 -10.63
CA SER A 129 31.53 -3.15 -9.58
C SER A 129 30.05 -3.44 -9.86
N ASP A 130 29.78 -4.50 -10.64
CA ASP A 130 28.55 -5.28 -10.48
C ASP A 130 28.69 -6.14 -9.20
N ALA A 131 28.90 -5.47 -8.07
CA ALA A 131 28.95 -6.13 -6.78
C ALA A 131 27.57 -6.78 -6.53
N PRO A 132 27.53 -8.03 -6.05
CA PRO A 132 26.27 -8.69 -5.74
C PRO A 132 25.51 -7.79 -4.78
N SER A 133 24.32 -7.38 -5.21
CA SER A 133 23.37 -6.64 -4.40
C SER A 133 23.34 -7.19 -2.98
N SER A 134 23.73 -6.39 -1.99
CA SER A 134 23.55 -6.82 -0.59
C SER A 134 22.06 -7.15 -0.38
N MET A 135 21.80 -8.18 0.41
CA MET A 135 20.44 -8.61 0.76
C MET A 135 19.67 -7.52 1.53
N GLU A 136 20.37 -6.49 1.98
CA GLU A 136 19.85 -5.33 2.73
C GLU A 136 18.84 -4.51 1.92
N ASP A 137 18.88 -4.56 0.58
CA ASP A 137 17.97 -3.81 -0.29
C ASP A 137 16.62 -4.51 -0.53
N PHE A 138 16.40 -5.67 0.10
CA PHE A 138 15.20 -6.47 -0.07
C PHE A 138 14.55 -6.84 1.26
N THR A 139 13.26 -7.14 1.19
CA THR A 139 12.48 -7.73 2.27
C THR A 139 11.81 -9.01 1.77
N VAL A 140 11.58 -9.97 2.67
CA VAL A 140 10.92 -11.24 2.34
C VAL A 140 9.54 -11.21 2.97
N ILE A 141 8.49 -11.38 2.18
CA ILE A 141 7.11 -11.50 2.66
C ILE A 141 6.69 -12.97 2.52
N THR A 142 6.14 -13.55 3.57
CA THR A 142 5.74 -14.97 3.56
C THR A 142 4.23 -15.05 3.60
N ALA A 143 3.63 -15.62 2.55
CA ALA A 143 2.19 -15.87 2.52
C ALA A 143 1.80 -17.03 3.46
N VAL A 144 0.51 -17.17 3.72
CA VAL A 144 -0.04 -18.21 4.63
C VAL A 144 0.31 -19.63 4.22
N ASP A 145 0.48 -19.87 2.91
CA ASP A 145 0.93 -21.15 2.33
C ASP A 145 2.44 -21.41 2.50
N GLY A 146 3.16 -20.50 3.15
CA GLY A 146 4.61 -20.56 3.34
C GLY A 146 5.41 -20.04 2.14
N THR A 147 4.77 -19.60 1.05
CA THR A 147 5.46 -19.13 -0.16
C THR A 147 6.18 -17.80 0.11
N PRO A 148 7.52 -17.75 0.01
CA PRO A 148 8.27 -16.51 0.19
C PRO A 148 8.21 -15.65 -1.07
N THR A 149 8.10 -14.34 -0.88
CA THR A 149 8.12 -13.32 -1.94
C THR A 149 9.17 -12.27 -1.59
N ILE A 150 10.22 -12.17 -2.41
CA ILE A 150 11.30 -11.20 -2.22
C ILE A 150 10.88 -9.90 -2.89
N LEU A 151 10.93 -8.79 -2.17
CA LEU A 151 10.50 -7.46 -2.61
C LEU A 151 11.57 -6.40 -2.34
N PRO A 152 11.62 -5.29 -3.11
CA PRO A 152 12.46 -4.16 -2.76
C PRO A 152 12.08 -3.61 -1.38
N LEU A 153 13.07 -3.22 -0.60
CA LEU A 153 12.89 -2.76 0.78
C LEU A 153 11.86 -1.62 0.90
N GLY A 154 11.75 -0.76 -0.13
CA GLY A 154 10.80 0.36 -0.17
C GLY A 154 9.32 -0.05 0.01
N TYR A 155 8.95 -1.29 -0.32
CA TYR A 155 7.58 -1.79 -0.13
C TYR A 155 7.32 -2.31 1.29
N ARG A 156 8.35 -2.48 2.13
CA ARG A 156 8.19 -3.05 3.48
C ARG A 156 7.22 -2.24 4.34
N ILE A 157 7.44 -0.92 4.43
CA ILE A 157 6.61 -0.04 5.26
C ILE A 157 5.16 0.05 4.74
N PRO A 158 4.92 0.30 3.44
CA PRO A 158 3.57 0.21 2.86
C PRO A 158 2.83 -1.10 3.18
N LEU A 159 3.50 -2.25 3.07
CA LEU A 159 2.88 -3.54 3.37
C LEU A 159 2.62 -3.74 4.86
N MET A 160 3.52 -3.25 5.73
CA MET A 160 3.28 -3.26 7.18
C MET A 160 2.04 -2.44 7.53
N PHE A 161 1.89 -1.27 6.91
CA PHE A 161 0.70 -0.45 7.09
C PHE A 161 -0.55 -1.19 6.60
N ALA A 162 -0.52 -1.76 5.39
CA ALA A 162 -1.66 -2.50 4.86
C ALA A 162 -2.05 -3.69 5.75
N ALA A 163 -1.07 -4.47 6.21
CA ALA A 163 -1.30 -5.59 7.12
C ALA A 163 -1.90 -5.13 8.46
N LYS A 164 -1.37 -4.03 9.04
CA LYS A 164 -1.89 -3.46 10.28
C LYS A 164 -3.32 -2.92 10.09
N TYR A 165 -3.58 -2.19 9.01
CA TYR A 165 -4.91 -1.68 8.69
C TYR A 165 -5.91 -2.83 8.55
N LEU A 166 -5.58 -3.86 7.76
CA LEU A 166 -6.42 -5.05 7.61
C LEU A 166 -6.72 -5.71 8.96
N TRP A 167 -5.71 -5.90 9.79
CA TRP A 167 -5.88 -6.48 11.13
C TRP A 167 -6.79 -5.62 12.02
N ASP A 168 -6.52 -4.31 12.09
CA ASP A 168 -7.29 -3.41 12.95
C ASP A 168 -8.73 -3.26 12.48
N SER A 169 -8.97 -3.20 11.16
CA SER A 169 -10.31 -3.15 10.58
C SER A 169 -11.09 -4.44 10.84
N VAL A 170 -10.50 -5.61 10.61
CA VAL A 170 -11.14 -6.89 10.94
C VAL A 170 -11.43 -7.00 12.44
N ARG A 171 -10.45 -6.63 13.27
CA ARG A 171 -10.62 -6.65 14.74
C ARG A 171 -11.72 -5.70 15.17
N LEU A 172 -11.78 -4.48 14.63
CA LEU A 172 -12.82 -3.50 14.94
C LEU A 172 -14.20 -4.09 14.66
N VAL A 173 -14.40 -4.60 13.45
CA VAL A 173 -15.68 -5.14 13.04
C VAL A 173 -16.10 -6.35 13.87
N LEU A 174 -15.17 -7.23 14.24
CA LEU A 174 -15.48 -8.42 15.04
C LEU A 174 -15.69 -8.14 16.52
N THR A 175 -15.26 -6.98 17.02
CA THR A 175 -15.25 -6.68 18.46
C THR A 175 -16.05 -5.42 18.83
N SER A 176 -16.73 -4.81 17.86
CA SER A 176 -17.57 -3.64 18.14
C SER A 176 -18.75 -4.04 19.02
N VAL A 177 -19.06 -3.18 19.98
CA VAL A 177 -20.20 -3.37 20.89
C VAL A 177 -21.30 -2.36 20.56
N ASP A 178 -20.90 -1.14 20.20
CA ASP A 178 -21.78 -0.06 19.78
C ASP A 178 -21.00 0.84 18.79
N PRO A 179 -21.36 0.86 17.50
CA PRO A 179 -22.50 0.16 16.90
C PRO A 179 -22.28 -1.37 16.81
N PRO A 180 -23.36 -2.15 16.56
CA PRO A 180 -23.27 -3.61 16.42
C PRO A 180 -22.27 -4.04 15.32
N PRO A 181 -21.60 -5.21 15.47
CA PRO A 181 -20.66 -5.76 14.50
C PRO A 181 -21.14 -5.73 13.05
N GLU A 182 -22.42 -6.00 12.82
CA GLU A 182 -23.03 -6.00 11.49
C GLU A 182 -22.98 -4.62 10.85
N THR A 183 -23.16 -3.56 11.65
CA THR A 183 -23.11 -2.17 11.15
C THR A 183 -21.69 -1.77 10.76
N GLU A 184 -20.70 -2.12 11.59
CA GLU A 184 -19.28 -1.91 11.26
C GLU A 184 -18.86 -2.76 10.05
N TRP A 185 -19.36 -3.99 9.95
CA TRP A 185 -19.09 -4.88 8.82
C TRP A 185 -19.58 -4.29 7.51
N GLU A 186 -20.82 -3.83 7.44
CA GLU A 186 -21.34 -3.15 6.25
C GLU A 186 -20.53 -1.91 5.86
N ALA A 187 -19.98 -1.19 6.85
CA ALA A 187 -19.17 0.01 6.60
C ALA A 187 -17.78 -0.31 6.03
N TYR A 188 -17.11 -1.37 6.53
CA TYR A 188 -15.69 -1.63 6.26
C TYR A 188 -15.39 -2.83 5.37
N LYS A 189 -16.31 -3.78 5.19
CA LYS A 189 -16.02 -5.06 4.50
C LYS A 189 -15.44 -4.89 3.10
N TYR A 190 -15.81 -3.83 2.38
CA TYR A 190 -15.28 -3.53 1.04
C TYR A 190 -13.88 -2.96 1.05
N ASP A 191 -13.57 -2.08 2.00
CA ASP A 191 -12.22 -1.55 2.14
C ASP A 191 -11.26 -2.66 2.57
N ILE A 192 -11.71 -3.53 3.47
CA ILE A 192 -10.99 -4.73 3.89
C ILE A 192 -10.74 -5.67 2.69
N LEU A 193 -11.79 -6.00 1.93
CA LEU A 193 -11.69 -6.91 0.79
C LEU A 193 -10.81 -6.32 -0.32
N ASN A 194 -11.00 -5.05 -0.68
CA ASN A 194 -10.22 -4.40 -1.73
C ASN A 194 -8.74 -4.32 -1.37
N LEU A 195 -8.39 -3.94 -0.15
CA LEU A 195 -7.00 -3.88 0.28
C LEU A 195 -6.37 -5.28 0.34
N SER A 196 -7.13 -6.30 0.73
CA SER A 196 -6.66 -7.69 0.69
C SER A 196 -6.42 -8.19 -0.74
N ARG A 197 -7.35 -7.92 -1.66
CA ARG A 197 -7.21 -8.23 -3.10
C ARG A 197 -5.99 -7.53 -3.70
N LEU A 198 -5.78 -6.26 -3.35
CA LEU A 198 -4.62 -5.49 -3.77
C LEU A 198 -3.31 -6.13 -3.31
N CYS A 199 -3.21 -6.48 -2.03
CA CYS A 199 -2.02 -7.14 -1.50
C CYS A 199 -1.79 -8.50 -2.17
N SER A 200 -2.84 -9.29 -2.38
CA SER A 200 -2.76 -10.58 -3.08
C SER A 200 -2.26 -10.42 -4.52
N ALA A 201 -2.85 -9.51 -5.29
CA ALA A 201 -2.47 -9.26 -6.67
C ALA A 201 -1.05 -8.71 -6.78
N PHE A 202 -0.65 -7.80 -5.87
CA PHE A 202 0.72 -7.29 -5.77
C PHE A 202 1.74 -8.41 -5.50
N LEU A 203 1.47 -9.30 -4.53
CA LEU A 203 2.36 -10.41 -4.22
C LEU A 203 2.43 -11.42 -5.38
N ALA A 204 1.32 -11.69 -6.06
CA ALA A 204 1.31 -12.52 -7.27
C ALA A 204 2.14 -11.91 -8.40
N GLU A 205 2.01 -10.60 -8.65
CA GLU A 205 2.80 -9.86 -9.63
C GLU A 205 4.31 -9.95 -9.32
N ALA A 206 4.69 -9.71 -8.06
CA ALA A 206 6.07 -9.83 -7.62
C ALA A 206 6.62 -11.25 -7.84
N ARG A 207 5.87 -12.30 -7.50
CA ARG A 207 6.30 -13.69 -7.74
C ARG A 207 6.48 -13.99 -9.22
N ASN A 208 5.62 -13.46 -10.07
CA ASN A 208 5.76 -13.61 -11.52
C ASN A 208 7.03 -12.90 -12.02
N ALA A 209 7.33 -11.71 -11.51
CA ALA A 209 8.55 -10.98 -11.83
C ALA A 209 9.82 -11.72 -11.37
N MET A 210 9.79 -12.39 -10.20
CA MET A 210 10.89 -13.25 -9.74
C MET A 210 11.13 -14.43 -10.70
N LYS A 211 10.05 -15.10 -11.15
CA LYS A 211 10.12 -16.25 -12.06
C LYS A 211 10.64 -15.87 -13.46
N ALA A 212 10.23 -14.72 -13.98
CA ALA A 212 10.59 -14.26 -15.32
C ALA A 212 12.11 -14.09 -15.54
N ARG A 213 12.89 -13.89 -14.47
CA ARG A 213 14.31 -13.55 -14.56
C ARG A 213 15.30 -14.72 -14.50
N ARG A 214 14.86 -15.97 -14.71
CA ARG A 214 15.74 -17.19 -14.85
C ARG A 214 16.93 -17.21 -13.87
N GLY A 215 16.68 -16.93 -12.59
CA GLY A 215 17.72 -16.96 -11.55
C GLY A 215 18.45 -15.65 -11.27
N LYS A 216 18.23 -14.56 -12.02
CA LYS A 216 18.80 -13.23 -11.73
C LYS A 216 18.10 -12.46 -10.62
N GLY A 217 17.10 -13.06 -9.97
CA GLY A 217 16.29 -12.40 -8.94
C GLY A 217 15.50 -11.19 -9.47
N MET A 218 14.78 -10.54 -8.58
CA MET A 218 14.02 -9.33 -8.91
C MET A 218 14.89 -8.09 -8.84
N SER A 219 14.65 -7.11 -9.72
CA SER A 219 15.38 -5.83 -9.69
C SER A 219 15.04 -5.04 -8.41
N LYS A 220 16.03 -4.35 -7.82
CA LYS A 220 15.79 -3.35 -6.76
C LYS A 220 14.87 -2.22 -7.22
N ARG A 221 14.87 -1.94 -8.53
CA ARG A 221 14.03 -0.93 -9.19
C ARG A 221 12.70 -1.49 -9.67
N TRP A 222 12.37 -2.75 -9.35
CA TRP A 222 11.06 -3.30 -9.69
C TRP A 222 9.97 -2.54 -8.94
N ARG A 223 8.88 -2.26 -9.64
CA ARG A 223 7.73 -1.51 -9.14
C ARG A 223 6.45 -2.16 -9.62
N SER A 224 5.43 -2.15 -8.78
CA SER A 224 4.06 -2.48 -9.17
C SER A 224 3.29 -1.18 -9.37
N GLN A 225 2.94 -0.88 -10.63
CA GLN A 225 2.18 0.33 -10.95
C GLN A 225 0.84 0.37 -10.22
N MET A 226 0.18 -0.78 -10.13
CA MET A 226 -1.11 -0.93 -9.45
C MET A 226 -1.01 -0.62 -7.96
N PHE A 227 0.01 -1.14 -7.29
CA PHE A 227 0.20 -0.86 -5.87
C PHE A 227 0.64 0.59 -5.63
N ASP A 228 1.54 1.12 -6.45
CA ASP A 228 2.04 2.50 -6.33
C ASP A 228 0.94 3.55 -6.49
N ARG A 229 -0.05 3.30 -7.37
CA ARG A 229 -1.22 4.18 -7.53
C ARG A 229 -2.06 4.25 -6.27
N VAL A 230 -2.32 3.11 -5.63
CA VAL A 230 -3.04 3.07 -4.35
C VAL A 230 -2.24 3.78 -3.26
N LEU A 231 -0.92 3.58 -3.19
CA LEU A 231 -0.07 4.30 -2.25
C LEU A 231 -0.10 5.81 -2.49
N THR A 232 -0.17 6.23 -3.74
CA THR A 232 -0.26 7.64 -4.12
C THR A 232 -1.58 8.21 -3.60
N ARG A 233 -2.71 7.53 -3.84
CA ARG A 233 -4.00 7.93 -3.29
C ARG A 233 -3.99 7.96 -1.76
N TYR A 234 -3.39 6.95 -1.12
CA TYR A 234 -3.23 6.90 0.34
C TYR A 234 -2.48 8.14 0.87
N HIS A 235 -1.37 8.52 0.23
CA HIS A 235 -0.60 9.69 0.61
C HIS A 235 -1.43 10.98 0.61
N TRP A 236 -2.46 11.05 -0.24
CA TRP A 236 -3.41 12.17 -0.31
C TRP A 236 -4.61 12.02 0.64
N GLY A 237 -4.76 10.88 1.34
CA GLY A 237 -5.90 10.58 2.22
C GLY A 237 -7.07 9.90 1.51
N TRP A 238 -6.85 9.32 0.32
CA TRP A 238 -7.86 8.73 -0.56
C TRP A 238 -7.70 7.20 -0.67
N LEU A 239 -7.47 6.51 0.45
CA LEU A 239 -7.26 5.06 0.45
C LEU A 239 -8.50 4.28 -0.02
N VAL A 240 -9.68 4.83 0.25
CA VAL A 240 -10.98 4.19 0.02
C VAL A 240 -11.16 3.90 -1.48
N ASN A 241 -11.27 2.62 -1.83
CA ASN A 241 -11.32 2.16 -3.21
C ASN A 241 -12.76 2.13 -3.77
N ARG A 242 -13.55 3.16 -3.46
CA ARG A 242 -14.88 3.33 -4.05
C ARG A 242 -14.79 4.15 -5.33
N GLU A 243 -15.64 3.84 -6.30
CA GLU A 243 -15.57 4.43 -7.64
C GLU A 243 -15.62 5.95 -7.59
N GLU A 244 -16.46 6.54 -6.75
CA GLU A 244 -16.60 7.98 -6.60
C GLU A 244 -15.30 8.66 -6.16
N TYR A 245 -14.52 8.02 -5.28
CA TYR A 245 -13.25 8.56 -4.79
C TYR A 245 -12.15 8.38 -5.82
N ILE A 246 -12.09 7.22 -6.49
CA ILE A 246 -11.08 6.99 -7.52
C ILE A 246 -11.29 7.94 -8.70
N ARG A 247 -12.55 8.12 -9.11
CA ARG A 247 -12.93 9.05 -10.18
C ARG A 247 -12.64 10.50 -9.81
N ALA A 248 -12.97 10.91 -8.58
CA ALA A 248 -12.68 12.28 -8.14
C ALA A 248 -11.17 12.53 -8.02
N PHE A 249 -10.39 11.56 -7.54
CA PHE A 249 -8.93 11.65 -7.52
C PHE A 249 -8.37 11.78 -8.94
N TRP A 250 -8.84 10.95 -9.87
CA TRP A 250 -8.42 11.00 -11.27
C TRP A 250 -8.72 12.36 -11.91
N ASN A 251 -9.92 12.91 -11.67
CA ASN A 251 -10.31 14.20 -12.22
C ASN A 251 -9.45 15.35 -11.69
N GLU A 252 -9.04 15.29 -10.41
CA GLU A 252 -8.24 16.31 -9.75
C GLU A 252 -6.75 16.22 -10.13
N PHE A 253 -6.17 15.02 -10.07
CA PHE A 253 -4.72 14.82 -10.14
C PHE A 253 -4.22 14.20 -11.45
N ARG A 254 -5.09 13.45 -12.15
CA ARG A 254 -4.76 12.72 -13.40
C ARG A 254 -3.54 11.80 -13.26
N GLU A 255 -2.86 11.54 -14.38
CA GLU A 255 -1.69 10.66 -14.44
C GLU A 255 -0.43 11.30 -13.83
N ASP A 256 -0.31 12.63 -13.89
CA ASP A 256 0.86 13.39 -13.41
C ASP A 256 1.19 13.11 -11.94
N GLU A 257 0.18 12.83 -11.12
CA GLU A 257 0.41 12.49 -9.71
C GLU A 257 0.94 11.05 -9.54
N TYR A 258 0.56 10.12 -10.42
CA TYR A 258 1.03 8.74 -10.41
C TYR A 258 2.46 8.58 -10.94
N GLU A 259 2.95 9.54 -11.72
CA GLU A 259 4.36 9.55 -12.17
C GLU A 259 5.34 9.89 -11.04
N LYS A 260 4.85 10.47 -9.94
CA LYS A 260 5.69 10.84 -8.79
C LYS A 260 6.10 9.61 -8.00
N ASP A 261 7.36 9.56 -7.59
CA ASP A 261 7.87 8.43 -6.81
C ASP A 261 7.32 8.43 -5.37
N VAL A 262 6.19 7.74 -5.20
CA VAL A 262 5.49 7.65 -3.93
C VAL A 262 6.34 6.98 -2.85
N LEU A 263 7.13 5.95 -3.17
CA LEU A 263 7.94 5.25 -2.17
C LEU A 263 9.03 6.15 -1.58
N ARG A 264 9.57 7.06 -2.39
CA ARG A 264 10.53 8.08 -1.90
C ARG A 264 9.88 9.09 -0.96
N ARG A 265 8.60 9.42 -1.16
CA ARG A 265 7.84 10.34 -0.28
C ARG A 265 7.38 9.65 1.01
N VAL A 266 6.84 8.44 0.86
CA VAL A 266 6.33 7.58 1.93
C VAL A 266 7.40 7.30 2.98
N ALA A 267 8.64 7.10 2.56
CA ALA A 267 9.76 6.93 3.47
C ALA A 267 9.91 8.10 4.45
N SER A 268 9.52 9.33 4.11
CA SER A 268 9.58 10.46 5.05
C SER A 268 8.30 10.59 5.89
N THR A 269 7.13 10.33 5.31
CA THR A 269 5.83 10.57 5.98
C THR A 269 5.46 9.47 6.97
N PHE A 270 5.76 8.20 6.69
CA PHE A 270 5.31 7.09 7.54
C PHE A 270 6.05 7.00 8.87
N TYR A 271 7.30 7.46 8.98
CA TYR A 271 7.98 7.51 10.28
C TYR A 271 7.24 8.42 11.27
N LEU A 272 6.67 9.53 10.78
CA LEU A 272 5.89 10.44 11.62
C LEU A 272 4.55 9.84 12.05
N LEU A 273 3.93 9.02 11.20
CA LEU A 273 2.66 8.38 11.51
C LEU A 273 2.82 7.19 12.47
N PHE A 274 3.94 6.46 12.37
CA PHE A 274 4.23 5.31 13.25
C PHE A 274 4.63 5.73 14.67
N GLU A 275 5.18 6.92 14.88
CA GLU A 275 5.43 7.44 16.24
C GLU A 275 4.14 7.83 16.99
N LEU A 276 3.02 7.98 16.27
CA LEU A 276 1.73 8.34 16.84
C LEU A 276 0.83 7.14 17.19
N ILE A 277 1.27 5.91 16.90
CA ILE A 277 0.52 4.66 17.16
C ILE A 277 1.27 3.78 18.14
#